data_AF-A0AAU4ANN3-F1
#
_entry.id   AF-A0AAU4ANN3-F1
#
_cell.length_a   1.000
_cell.length_b   1.000
_cell.length_c   1.000
_cell.angle_alpha   90.00
_cell.angle_beta   90.00
_cell.angle_gamma   90.00
#
_symmetry.space_group_name_H-M   'P 1'
#
loop_
_entity.id
_entity.type
_entity.pdbx_description
1 polymer ?
#
loop_
_entity_poly.entity_id
_entity_poly.type
_entity_poly.pdbx_seq_one_letter_code
_entity_poly.pdbx_strand_id
1 'polypeptide(L)'
;MARTTPQRPVDMGAEFPELGGMTRAAVRLHPTPGAPTVHDSSVGGPLLWPADEEWPRFDPERPPYGEAASEDTWEEPLIPVAQLYARDVPGLPFPEGTDVLQVLWLPVPALDGCWPAVQLRWRAAAEVRQVLAEPPELEFVEVDEHVPRPCVLDPETIREFAERGPVSPPVVHASASVGAD
;
A
#
# COMPACT_ATOMS: atom_id res chain seq x y z
N MET A 1 14.48 -6.36 -18.14
CA MET A 1 15.02 -5.00 -18.36
C MET A 1 14.22 -4.09 -17.48
N ALA A 2 14.88 -3.24 -16.69
CA ALA A 2 14.19 -2.24 -15.88
C ALA A 2 13.40 -1.29 -16.80
N ARG A 3 12.10 -1.13 -16.53
CA ARG A 3 11.27 -0.16 -17.23
C ARG A 3 11.59 1.26 -16.77
N THR A 4 11.64 2.18 -17.72
CA THR A 4 11.89 3.61 -17.47
C THR A 4 10.88 4.44 -18.24
N THR A 5 10.57 5.62 -17.72
CA THR A 5 9.70 6.57 -18.40
C THR A 5 10.44 7.14 -19.62
N PRO A 6 9.77 7.25 -20.79
CA PRO A 6 10.30 8.03 -21.91
C PRO A 6 10.59 9.48 -21.50
N GLN A 7 11.55 10.12 -22.17
CA GLN A 7 11.82 11.55 -21.95
C GLN A 7 10.56 12.38 -22.24
N ARG A 8 10.31 13.39 -21.40
CA ARG A 8 9.19 14.30 -21.63
C ARG A 8 9.43 15.06 -22.95
N PRO A 9 8.44 15.14 -23.84
CA PRO A 9 8.58 15.89 -25.09
C PRO A 9 8.80 17.40 -24.88
N VAL A 10 8.44 17.92 -23.71
CA VAL A 10 8.47 19.34 -23.35
C VAL A 10 9.22 19.51 -22.04
N ASP A 11 10.12 20.50 -21.99
CA ASP A 11 10.75 20.95 -20.76
C ASP A 11 9.85 21.99 -20.07
N MET A 12 9.04 21.52 -19.12
CA MET A 12 8.12 22.37 -18.36
C MET A 12 8.83 23.51 -17.60
N GLY A 13 10.10 23.34 -17.22
CA GLY A 13 10.86 24.41 -16.54
C GLY A 13 11.30 25.53 -17.47
N ALA A 14 11.46 25.21 -18.77
CA ALA A 14 11.73 26.21 -19.81
C ALA A 14 10.45 26.94 -20.24
N GLU A 15 9.34 26.21 -20.39
CA GLU A 15 8.05 26.79 -20.78
C GLU A 15 7.41 27.61 -19.67
N PHE A 16 7.59 27.21 -18.41
CA PHE A 16 7.03 27.85 -17.22
C PHE A 16 8.11 28.09 -16.17
N PRO A 17 8.91 29.16 -16.29
CA PRO A 17 10.01 29.46 -15.37
C PRO A 17 9.59 29.58 -13.90
N GLU A 18 8.32 29.93 -13.64
CA GLU A 18 7.72 29.94 -12.29
C GLU A 18 7.70 28.57 -11.60
N LEU A 19 7.84 27.48 -12.37
CA LEU A 19 7.99 26.12 -11.85
C LEU A 19 9.45 25.79 -11.47
N GLY A 20 10.38 26.70 -11.72
CA GLY A 20 11.81 26.56 -11.41
C GLY A 20 12.04 26.19 -9.95
N GLY A 21 12.75 25.08 -9.71
CA GLY A 21 13.06 24.59 -8.37
C GLY A 21 11.90 23.93 -7.62
N MET A 22 10.72 23.80 -8.22
CA MET A 22 9.54 23.18 -7.59
C MET A 22 9.51 21.64 -7.72
N THR A 23 10.43 21.04 -8.46
CA THR A 23 10.52 19.58 -8.58
C THR A 23 11.12 18.95 -7.33
N ARG A 24 10.60 17.78 -6.96
CA ARG A 24 11.14 16.94 -5.89
C ARG A 24 11.58 15.60 -6.46
N ALA A 25 12.49 14.94 -5.76
CA ALA A 25 12.82 13.55 -6.06
C ALA A 25 11.61 12.67 -5.71
N ALA A 26 11.27 11.76 -6.60
CA ALA A 26 10.20 10.78 -6.41
C ALA A 26 10.62 9.45 -7.02
N VAL A 27 9.92 8.38 -6.65
CA VAL A 27 10.07 7.07 -7.27
C VAL A 27 8.79 6.76 -8.03
N ARG A 28 8.93 6.53 -9.34
CA ARG A 28 7.85 6.02 -10.18
C ARG A 28 7.94 4.51 -10.20
N LEU A 29 6.82 3.85 -9.90
CA LEU A 29 6.72 2.40 -9.92
C LEU A 29 6.10 1.98 -11.25
N HIS A 30 6.78 1.08 -11.97
CA HIS A 30 6.28 0.49 -13.22
C HIS A 30 5.80 -0.93 -12.97
N PRO A 31 4.50 -1.15 -12.67
CA PRO A 31 3.99 -2.48 -12.45
C PRO A 31 3.94 -3.31 -13.75
N THR A 32 4.32 -4.58 -13.64
CA THR A 32 4.17 -5.57 -14.70
C THR A 32 3.52 -6.82 -14.14
N PRO A 33 2.45 -7.35 -14.75
CA PRO A 33 1.87 -8.62 -14.34
C PRO A 33 2.95 -9.72 -14.20
N GLY A 34 2.92 -10.45 -13.09
CA GLY A 34 3.94 -11.44 -12.78
C GLY A 34 3.61 -12.22 -11.52
N ALA A 35 4.57 -13.01 -11.03
CA ALA A 35 4.46 -13.78 -9.81
C ALA A 35 5.47 -13.26 -8.78
N PRO A 36 5.21 -12.11 -8.12
CA PRO A 36 6.09 -11.59 -7.08
C PRO A 36 6.12 -12.54 -5.87
N THR A 37 7.26 -12.54 -5.17
CA THR A 37 7.42 -13.22 -3.88
C THR A 37 7.24 -12.25 -2.73
N VAL A 38 7.15 -12.77 -1.50
CA VAL A 38 7.12 -11.95 -0.28
C VAL A 38 8.38 -11.10 -0.08
N HIS A 39 9.45 -11.37 -0.82
CA HIS A 39 10.70 -10.62 -0.77
C HIS A 39 10.79 -9.52 -1.82
N ASP A 40 9.79 -9.37 -2.69
CA ASP A 40 9.74 -8.35 -3.71
C ASP A 40 8.87 -7.17 -3.28
N SER A 41 9.17 -6.00 -3.84
CA SER A 41 8.18 -4.93 -3.90
C SER A 41 7.16 -5.27 -4.99
N SER A 42 5.87 -5.22 -4.66
CA SER A 42 4.79 -5.70 -5.52
C SER A 42 3.54 -4.84 -5.42
N VAL A 43 2.69 -4.96 -6.44
CA VAL A 43 1.25 -4.63 -6.36
C VAL A 43 0.51 -5.96 -6.37
N GLY A 44 -0.41 -6.13 -5.41
CA GLY A 44 -0.99 -7.43 -5.09
C GLY A 44 0.07 -8.49 -4.75
N GLY A 45 -0.31 -9.76 -4.88
CA GLY A 45 0.57 -10.88 -4.57
C GLY A 45 0.74 -11.11 -3.07
N PRO A 46 1.63 -12.02 -2.67
CA PRO A 46 1.78 -12.41 -1.27
C PRO A 46 2.51 -11.33 -0.47
N LEU A 47 2.09 -11.13 0.77
CA LEU A 47 2.78 -10.25 1.73
C LEU A 47 3.77 -11.04 2.58
N LEU A 48 4.84 -10.39 3.01
CA LEU A 48 5.69 -10.86 4.11
C LEU A 48 4.93 -10.73 5.43
N TRP A 49 3.95 -11.62 5.64
CA TRP A 49 3.09 -11.62 6.82
C TRP A 49 3.58 -12.66 7.84
N PRO A 50 3.81 -12.31 9.11
CA PRO A 50 4.19 -13.28 10.14
C PRO A 50 3.11 -14.34 10.36
N ALA A 51 3.50 -15.60 10.51
CA ALA A 51 2.57 -16.70 10.76
C ALA A 51 1.88 -16.62 12.14
N ASP A 52 2.47 -15.89 13.08
CA ASP A 52 1.99 -15.66 14.44
C ASP A 52 1.18 -14.36 14.61
N GLU A 53 0.97 -13.60 13.53
CA GLU A 53 0.16 -12.40 13.55
C GLU A 53 -1.17 -12.60 12.83
N GLU A 54 -2.27 -12.24 13.51
CA GLU A 54 -3.61 -12.30 12.93
C GLU A 54 -3.74 -11.38 11.71
N TRP A 55 -4.39 -11.90 10.67
CA TRP A 55 -4.66 -11.13 9.46
C TRP A 55 -5.68 -10.02 9.74
N PRO A 56 -5.45 -8.78 9.28
CA PRO A 56 -6.34 -7.66 9.56
C PRO A 56 -7.68 -7.84 8.87
N ARG A 57 -8.75 -7.54 9.61
CA ARG A 57 -10.13 -7.56 9.14
C ARG A 57 -10.74 -6.16 9.22
N PHE A 58 -11.79 -5.96 8.43
CA PHE A 58 -12.66 -4.82 8.55
C PHE A 58 -13.56 -4.99 9.77
N ASP A 59 -13.70 -3.93 10.57
CA ASP A 59 -14.60 -3.87 11.72
C ASP A 59 -15.81 -3.00 11.35
N PRO A 60 -16.99 -3.60 11.12
CA PRO A 60 -18.20 -2.87 10.73
C PRO A 60 -18.78 -2.01 11.87
N GLU A 61 -18.51 -2.36 13.13
CA GLU A 61 -18.93 -1.57 14.29
C GLU A 61 -18.09 -0.30 14.44
N ARG A 62 -16.88 -0.30 13.86
CA ARG A 62 -15.94 0.82 13.93
C ARG A 62 -15.29 1.12 12.57
N PRO A 63 -16.06 1.66 11.59
CA PRO A 63 -15.49 2.00 10.30
C PRO A 63 -14.47 3.15 10.43
N PRO A 64 -13.39 3.15 9.63
CA PRO A 64 -12.35 4.17 9.71
C PRO A 64 -12.84 5.56 9.25
N TYR A 65 -13.90 5.61 8.42
CA TYR A 65 -14.53 6.83 7.94
C TYR A 65 -16.04 6.59 7.74
N GLY A 66 -16.89 7.30 8.48
CA GLY A 66 -18.35 7.26 8.31
C GLY A 66 -19.13 6.83 9.55
N GLU A 67 -20.43 6.61 9.36
CA GLU A 67 -21.31 5.99 10.35
C GLU A 67 -21.13 4.47 10.34
N ALA A 68 -21.55 3.79 11.41
CA ALA A 68 -21.48 2.33 11.50
C ALA A 68 -22.07 1.70 10.24
N ALA A 69 -21.41 0.65 9.76
CA ALA A 69 -21.88 -0.05 8.58
C ALA A 69 -23.25 -0.68 8.87
N SER A 70 -24.06 -0.92 7.83
CA SER A 70 -25.39 -1.51 7.99
C SER A 70 -25.29 -2.88 8.71
N GLU A 71 -26.39 -3.32 9.34
CA GLU A 71 -26.47 -4.64 10.00
C GLU A 71 -26.11 -5.81 9.08
N ASP A 72 -26.15 -5.59 7.76
CA ASP A 72 -25.73 -6.53 6.72
C ASP A 72 -24.23 -6.46 6.41
N THR A 73 -23.40 -5.82 7.24
CA THR A 73 -21.95 -5.75 7.03
C THR A 73 -21.22 -6.69 7.98
N TRP A 74 -20.38 -7.57 7.43
CA TRP A 74 -19.64 -8.59 8.16
C TRP A 74 -18.12 -8.34 8.14
N GLU A 75 -17.38 -9.05 9.00
CA GLU A 75 -15.93 -8.93 9.15
C GLU A 75 -15.16 -9.61 8.00
N GLU A 76 -14.83 -8.84 6.96
CA GLU A 76 -14.04 -9.34 5.82
C GLU A 76 -12.52 -9.13 6.03
N PRO A 77 -11.66 -10.08 5.62
CA PRO A 77 -10.23 -9.87 5.62
C PRO A 77 -9.85 -8.79 4.60
N LEU A 78 -8.89 -7.94 4.94
CA LEU A 78 -8.38 -6.96 3.97
C LEU A 78 -7.50 -7.68 2.94
N ILE A 79 -7.58 -7.29 1.68
CA ILE A 79 -6.70 -7.83 0.63
C ILE A 79 -5.42 -7.03 0.50
N PRO A 80 -4.31 -7.67 0.08
CA PRO A 80 -3.06 -6.97 -0.19
C PRO A 80 -3.17 -6.09 -1.45
N VAL A 81 -2.80 -4.82 -1.29
CA VAL A 81 -2.73 -3.86 -2.41
C VAL A 81 -1.31 -3.70 -2.89
N ALA A 82 -0.37 -3.52 -1.96
CA ALA A 82 1.03 -3.34 -2.28
C ALA A 82 1.93 -3.74 -1.12
N GLN A 83 3.13 -4.18 -1.47
CA GLN A 83 4.25 -4.31 -0.54
C GLN A 83 5.43 -3.53 -1.12
N LEU A 84 6.08 -2.69 -0.32
CA LEU A 84 7.20 -1.86 -0.74
C LEU A 84 8.36 -2.02 0.23
N TYR A 85 9.49 -2.47 -0.28
CA TYR A 85 10.75 -2.47 0.46
C TYR A 85 11.45 -1.12 0.36
N ALA A 86 12.04 -0.64 1.45
CA ALA A 86 12.73 0.65 1.52
C ALA A 86 13.81 0.83 0.44
N ARG A 87 14.50 -0.27 0.07
CA ARG A 87 15.52 -0.28 -1.00
C ARG A 87 14.96 0.13 -2.37
N ASP A 88 13.67 -0.11 -2.62
CA ASP A 88 12.99 0.15 -3.89
C ASP A 88 12.31 1.53 -3.90
N VAL A 89 12.10 2.14 -2.73
CA VAL A 89 11.45 3.45 -2.55
C VAL A 89 12.21 4.38 -1.59
N PRO A 90 13.48 4.74 -1.87
CA PRO A 90 14.36 5.44 -0.93
C PRO A 90 13.90 6.85 -0.47
N GLY A 91 12.89 7.43 -1.12
CA GLY A 91 12.30 8.72 -0.75
C GLY A 91 11.12 8.62 0.23
N LEU A 92 10.61 7.42 0.50
CA LEU A 92 9.50 7.20 1.41
C LEU A 92 10.02 7.14 2.87
N PRO A 93 9.40 7.87 3.82
CA PRO A 93 9.88 7.89 5.21
C PRO A 93 9.40 6.64 5.96
N PHE A 94 10.26 5.63 6.08
CA PHE A 94 10.01 4.46 6.93
C PHE A 94 10.21 4.81 8.40
N PRO A 95 9.33 4.36 9.31
CA PRO A 95 9.59 4.37 10.75
C PRO A 95 10.91 3.68 11.09
N GLU A 96 11.55 4.13 12.17
CA GLU A 96 12.81 3.55 12.66
C GLU A 96 12.68 2.04 12.88
N GLY A 97 13.68 1.28 12.41
CA GLY A 97 13.70 -0.19 12.51
C GLY A 97 12.88 -0.92 11.44
N THR A 98 12.10 -0.23 10.61
CA THR A 98 11.28 -0.87 9.56
C THR A 98 11.86 -0.66 8.16
N ASP A 99 11.68 -1.64 7.29
CA ASP A 99 12.14 -1.62 5.90
C ASP A 99 11.11 -2.17 4.90
N VAL A 100 9.91 -2.53 5.38
CA VAL A 100 8.77 -2.97 4.56
C VAL A 100 7.51 -2.20 4.93
N LEU A 101 6.83 -1.64 3.92
CA LEU A 101 5.49 -1.09 4.01
C LEU A 101 4.54 -2.04 3.29
N GLN A 102 3.45 -2.41 3.96
CA GLN A 102 2.35 -3.18 3.38
C GLN A 102 1.08 -2.32 3.42
N VAL A 103 0.38 -2.29 2.30
CA VAL A 103 -0.89 -1.60 2.11
C VAL A 103 -1.95 -2.66 1.91
N LEU A 104 -2.96 -2.66 2.76
CA LEU A 104 -4.11 -3.55 2.65
C LEU A 104 -5.39 -2.72 2.56
N TRP A 105 -6.40 -3.21 1.84
CA TRP A 105 -7.70 -2.55 1.75
C TRP A 105 -8.87 -3.54 1.75
N LEU A 106 -10.07 -3.05 1.98
CA LEU A 106 -11.29 -3.80 1.72
C LEU A 106 -11.81 -3.48 0.29
N PRO A 107 -11.96 -4.46 -0.61
CA PRO A 107 -12.34 -4.24 -2.01
C PRO A 107 -13.86 -4.26 -2.21
N VAL A 108 -14.63 -3.62 -1.33
CA VAL A 108 -16.08 -3.52 -1.47
C VAL A 108 -16.47 -2.14 -2.01
N PRO A 109 -17.50 -2.04 -2.87
CA PRO A 109 -18.05 -0.75 -3.26
C PRO A 109 -18.54 -0.03 -2.01
N ALA A 110 -18.34 1.29 -1.96
CA ALA A 110 -18.65 2.14 -0.82
C ALA A 110 -19.99 1.76 -0.18
N LEU A 111 -19.94 1.08 0.97
CA LEU A 111 -21.09 0.85 1.82
C LEU A 111 -21.61 2.23 2.22
N ASP A 112 -22.70 2.71 1.62
CA ASP A 112 -23.39 3.97 1.91
C ASP A 112 -22.56 5.06 2.65
N GLY A 113 -21.53 5.60 1.98
CA GLY A 113 -20.69 6.68 2.52
C GLY A 113 -19.41 6.27 3.27
N CYS A 114 -19.14 4.98 3.40
CA CYS A 114 -17.87 4.44 3.88
C CYS A 114 -16.83 4.47 2.76
N TRP A 115 -15.68 5.09 3.03
CA TRP A 115 -14.50 4.98 2.17
C TRP A 115 -13.82 3.62 2.41
N PRO A 116 -13.15 3.03 1.40
CA PRO A 116 -12.50 1.75 1.56
C PRO A 116 -11.54 1.79 2.75
N ALA A 117 -11.67 0.82 3.64
CA ALA A 117 -10.84 0.72 4.83
C ALA A 117 -9.41 0.38 4.40
N VAL A 118 -8.53 1.38 4.36
CA VAL A 118 -7.11 1.19 4.08
C VAL A 118 -6.36 1.03 5.40
N GLN A 119 -5.57 -0.03 5.52
CA GLN A 119 -4.64 -0.23 6.64
C GLN A 119 -3.21 -0.28 6.13
N LEU A 120 -2.33 0.42 6.84
CA LEU A 120 -0.89 0.40 6.61
C LEU A 120 -0.22 -0.44 7.70
N ARG A 121 0.72 -1.29 7.31
CA ARG A 121 1.57 -2.08 8.22
C ARG A 121 3.03 -1.84 7.88
N TRP A 122 3.80 -1.43 8.88
CA TRP A 122 5.25 -1.25 8.77
C TRP A 122 5.93 -2.42 9.45
N ARG A 123 6.96 -3.00 8.83
CA ARG A 123 7.63 -4.20 9.33
C ARG A 123 9.14 -4.12 9.14
N ALA A 124 9.85 -4.80 10.03
CA ALA A 124 11.24 -5.19 9.84
C ALA A 124 11.27 -6.58 9.17
N ALA A 125 11.69 -6.66 7.91
CA ALA A 125 11.71 -7.92 7.17
C ALA A 125 12.51 -9.01 7.88
N ALA A 126 13.60 -8.63 8.54
CA ALA A 126 14.47 -9.53 9.27
C ALA A 126 13.83 -10.17 10.53
N GLU A 127 12.75 -9.58 11.05
CA GLU A 127 12.03 -10.12 12.21
C GLU A 127 11.00 -11.19 11.82
N VAL A 128 10.56 -11.22 10.56
CA VAL A 128 9.60 -12.22 10.05
C VAL A 128 10.33 -13.53 9.75
N ARG A 129 10.31 -14.46 10.71
CA ARG A 129 10.98 -15.77 10.59
C ARG A 129 10.14 -16.85 9.92
N GLN A 130 8.83 -16.82 10.15
CA GLN A 130 7.87 -17.73 9.56
C GLN A 130 6.80 -16.89 8.88
N VAL A 131 6.63 -17.14 7.58
CA VAL A 131 5.64 -16.44 6.77
C VAL A 131 4.33 -17.23 6.81
N LEU A 132 3.21 -16.52 6.94
CA LEU A 132 1.87 -17.10 6.82
C LEU A 132 1.73 -17.79 5.46
N ALA A 133 1.52 -19.10 5.48
CA ALA A 133 1.53 -19.92 4.26
C ALA A 133 0.29 -19.68 3.38
N GLU A 134 -0.86 -19.53 4.03
CA GLU A 134 -2.15 -19.38 3.37
C GLU A 134 -2.84 -18.15 3.95
N PRO A 135 -2.80 -16.98 3.26
CA PRO A 135 -3.58 -15.83 3.68
C PRO A 135 -5.07 -16.14 3.55
N PRO A 136 -5.93 -15.55 4.40
CA PRO A 136 -7.36 -15.79 4.31
C PRO A 136 -7.89 -15.36 2.94
N GLU A 137 -8.64 -16.24 2.29
CA GLU A 137 -9.38 -15.90 1.08
C GLU A 137 -10.57 -14.99 1.45
N LEU A 138 -10.93 -14.09 0.54
CA LEU A 138 -12.18 -13.36 0.66
C LEU A 138 -13.35 -14.32 0.47
N GLU A 139 -14.33 -14.26 1.36
CA GLU A 139 -15.55 -15.06 1.20
C GLU A 139 -16.40 -14.51 0.03
N PHE A 140 -16.31 -13.21 -0.25
CA PHE A 140 -17.00 -12.55 -1.35
C PHE A 140 -16.12 -11.52 -2.08
N VAL A 141 -15.84 -11.75 -3.36
CA VAL A 141 -15.36 -10.71 -4.29
C VAL A 141 -16.51 -10.39 -5.24
N GLU A 142 -17.35 -9.42 -4.87
CA GLU A 142 -18.48 -9.05 -5.72
C GLU A 142 -18.03 -8.35 -7.02
N VAL A 143 -16.83 -7.73 -7.01
CA VAL A 143 -16.29 -7.03 -8.17
C VAL A 143 -14.78 -7.28 -8.33
N ASP A 144 -14.41 -8.16 -9.28
CA ASP A 144 -13.03 -8.57 -9.61
C ASP A 144 -12.08 -7.38 -9.91
N GLU A 145 -12.61 -6.24 -10.37
CA GLU A 145 -11.81 -5.06 -10.70
C GLU A 145 -11.16 -4.36 -9.49
N HIS A 146 -11.64 -4.63 -8.27
CA HIS A 146 -11.09 -4.09 -7.02
C HIS A 146 -9.98 -4.96 -6.43
N VAL A 147 -9.70 -6.12 -7.02
CA VAL A 147 -8.60 -7.01 -6.60
C VAL A 147 -7.36 -6.73 -7.47
N PRO A 148 -6.25 -6.25 -6.89
CA PRO A 148 -5.05 -5.98 -7.66
C PRO A 148 -4.46 -7.25 -8.27
N ARG A 149 -4.28 -7.25 -9.58
CA ARG A 149 -3.54 -8.31 -10.27
C ARG A 149 -2.08 -8.32 -9.79
N PRO A 150 -1.52 -9.47 -9.38
CA PRO A 150 -0.13 -9.54 -8.93
C PRO A 150 0.85 -9.01 -9.97
N CYS A 151 1.69 -8.06 -9.55
CA CYS A 151 2.69 -7.42 -10.38
C CYS A 151 4.03 -7.33 -9.66
N VAL A 152 5.10 -7.56 -10.42
CA VAL A 152 6.45 -7.11 -10.03
C VAL A 152 6.61 -5.62 -10.35
N LEU A 153 7.43 -4.92 -9.57
CA LEU A 153 7.69 -3.50 -9.76
C LEU A 153 9.09 -3.26 -10.29
N ASP A 154 9.20 -2.39 -11.30
CA ASP A 154 10.46 -1.76 -11.68
C ASP A 154 10.46 -0.30 -11.15
N PRO A 155 11.23 0.03 -10.10
CA PRO A 155 11.29 1.39 -9.58
C PRO A 155 12.22 2.29 -10.41
N GLU A 156 11.78 3.52 -10.66
CA GLU A 156 12.54 4.54 -11.38
C GLU A 156 12.62 5.83 -10.56
N THR A 157 13.83 6.31 -10.25
CA THR A 157 14.01 7.62 -9.62
C THR A 157 13.79 8.73 -10.63
N ILE A 158 12.85 9.63 -10.36
CA ILE A 158 12.49 10.75 -11.22
C ILE A 158 12.51 12.09 -10.47
N ARG A 159 12.41 13.18 -11.25
CA ARG A 159 12.04 14.51 -10.74
C ARG A 159 10.60 14.78 -11.16
N GLU A 160 9.74 15.09 -10.20
CA GLU A 160 8.32 15.39 -10.44
C GLU A 160 7.91 16.64 -9.68
N PHE A 161 6.94 17.37 -10.22
CA PHE A 161 6.33 18.49 -9.49
C PHE A 161 5.43 17.94 -8.39
N ALA A 162 5.68 18.34 -7.14
CA ALA A 162 4.80 17.95 -6.04
C ALA A 162 3.49 18.73 -6.11
N GLU A 163 2.35 18.08 -5.81
CA GLU A 163 1.10 18.81 -5.60
C GLU A 163 1.27 19.83 -4.46
N ARG A 164 0.77 21.05 -4.66
CA ARG A 164 0.68 22.06 -3.61
C ARG A 164 -0.51 21.72 -2.71
N GLY A 165 -0.27 20.89 -1.69
CA GLY A 165 -1.24 20.65 -0.62
C GLY A 165 -0.60 19.90 0.55
N PRO A 166 -1.05 20.13 1.80
CA PRO A 166 -0.68 19.23 2.89
C PRO A 166 -1.23 17.85 2.57
N VAL A 167 -0.35 16.85 2.41
CA VAL A 167 -0.76 15.46 2.49
C VAL A 167 -1.13 15.27 3.96
N SER A 168 -2.42 15.10 4.26
CA SER A 168 -2.85 14.73 5.62
C SER A 168 -2.01 13.54 6.07
N PRO A 169 -1.44 13.54 7.28
CA PRO A 169 -0.69 12.40 7.74
C PRO A 169 -1.59 11.16 7.68
N PRO A 170 -1.09 10.00 7.21
CA PRO A 170 -1.86 8.77 7.27
C PRO A 170 -2.28 8.55 8.73
N VAL A 171 -3.52 8.11 8.94
CA VAL A 171 -3.98 7.70 10.27
C VAL A 171 -3.18 6.45 10.64
N VAL A 172 -2.13 6.63 11.44
CA VAL A 172 -1.32 5.53 11.98
C VAL A 172 -2.10 4.89 13.12
N HIS A 173 -2.80 3.79 12.83
CA HIS A 173 -3.25 2.88 13.88
C HIS A 173 -2.06 2.00 14.26
N ALA A 174 -1.31 2.42 15.28
CA ALA A 174 -0.35 1.56 15.95
C ALA A 174 -1.13 0.53 16.78
N SER A 175 -1.36 -0.65 16.23
CA SER A 175 -1.74 -1.81 17.03
C SER A 175 -0.47 -2.37 17.66
N ALA A 176 -0.15 -1.90 18.87
CA ALA A 176 0.79 -2.59 19.74
C ALA A 176 0.04 -3.79 20.33
N SER A 177 0.42 -5.00 19.92
CA SER A 177 0.06 -6.22 20.64
C SER A 177 0.73 -6.17 22.01
N VAL A 178 -0.02 -5.70 23.02
CA VAL A 178 0.39 -5.85 24.41
C VAL A 178 0.23 -7.32 24.75
N GLY A 179 1.35 -8.05 24.75
CA GLY A 179 1.42 -9.34 25.42
C GLY A 179 1.10 -9.13 26.89
N ALA A 180 0.04 -9.77 27.37
CA ALA A 180 -0.23 -9.92 28.79
C ALA A 180 0.27 -11.30 29.22
N ASP A 181 1.16 -11.29 30.21
CA ASP A 181 1.63 -12.42 31.03
C ASP A 181 0.50 -13.33 31.54
#